data_AF-A0A822CAS3-F1
#
_entry.id   AF-A0A822CAS3-F1
#
_cell.length_a   1.000
_cell.length_b   1.000
_cell.length_c   1.000
_cell.angle_alpha   90.00
_cell.angle_beta   90.00
_cell.angle_gamma   90.00
#
_symmetry.space_group_name_H-M   'P 1'
#
loop_
_entity.id
_entity.type
_entity.pdbx_description
1 polymer ?
#
loop_
_entity_poly.entity_id
_entity_poly.type
_entity_poly.pdbx_seq_one_letter_code
_entity_poly.pdbx_strand_id
1 'polypeptide(L)'
;MNQHSLKPWFLYLKLLFTAVLHLPSIHLTVYRHSKSALMKQYDEDEIIVWWDFSLCTTSIEPFKSEQCSDKIETRTLFTIECNTIKDIRKHTYFQSDNSLLILP
;
A
#
# COMPACT_ATOMS: atom_id res chain seq x y z
N MET A 1 -7.16 -5.17 -11.91
CA MET A 1 -8.16 -4.11 -11.69
C MET A 1 -8.98 -3.94 -12.96
N ASN A 2 -10.32 -3.93 -12.92
CA ASN A 2 -11.13 -3.69 -14.12
C ASN A 2 -11.12 -2.19 -14.44
N GLN A 3 -10.51 -1.79 -15.56
CA GLN A 3 -10.39 -0.37 -15.93
C GLN A 3 -11.76 0.31 -16.16
N HIS A 4 -12.77 -0.46 -16.60
CA HIS A 4 -14.10 0.10 -16.86
C HIS A 4 -14.83 0.52 -15.58
N SER A 5 -14.63 -0.18 -14.47
CA SER A 5 -15.27 0.16 -13.19
C SER A 5 -14.66 1.39 -12.51
N LEU A 6 -13.47 1.81 -12.94
CA LEU A 6 -12.78 2.97 -12.39
C LEU A 6 -13.19 4.29 -13.04
N LYS A 7 -13.76 4.26 -14.25
CA LYS A 7 -14.13 5.46 -15.01
C LYS A 7 -14.92 6.49 -14.18
N PRO A 8 -15.93 6.11 -13.37
CA PRO A 8 -16.67 7.06 -12.55
C PRO A 8 -15.79 7.79 -11.51
N TRP A 9 -14.67 7.18 -11.12
CA TRP A 9 -13.79 7.66 -10.06
C TRP A 9 -12.58 8.43 -10.56
N PHE A 10 -12.40 8.58 -11.88
CA PHE A 10 -11.19 9.20 -12.44
C PHE A 10 -10.94 10.62 -11.93
N LEU A 11 -11.99 11.43 -11.76
CA LEU A 11 -11.82 12.79 -11.21
C LEU A 11 -11.38 12.75 -9.75
N TYR A 12 -11.93 11.82 -8.97
CA TYR A 12 -11.54 11.62 -7.58
C TYR A 12 -10.10 11.12 -7.46
N LEU A 13 -9.73 10.11 -8.25
CA LEU A 13 -8.36 9.58 -8.30
C LEU A 13 -7.36 10.65 -8.76
N LYS A 14 -7.72 11.46 -9.76
CA LYS A 14 -6.90 12.58 -10.19
C LYS A 14 -6.68 13.58 -9.05
N LEU A 15 -7.73 13.95 -8.33
CA LEU A 15 -7.62 14.86 -7.18
C LEU A 15 -6.74 14.27 -6.08
N LEU A 16 -6.99 13.01 -5.72
CA LEU A 16 -6.22 12.29 -4.70
C LEU A 16 -4.74 12.22 -5.06
N PHE A 17 -4.41 11.72 -6.25
CA PHE A 17 -3.01 11.60 -6.68
C PHE A 17 -2.34 12.96 -6.82
N THR A 18 -3.06 13.97 -7.32
CA THR A 18 -2.52 15.34 -7.37
C THR A 18 -2.21 15.85 -5.97
N ALA A 19 -3.11 15.70 -5.00
CA ALA A 19 -2.88 16.14 -3.63
C ALA A 19 -1.69 15.40 -2.99
N VAL A 20 -1.60 14.09 -3.19
CA VAL A 20 -0.52 13.27 -2.63
C VAL A 20 0.84 13.57 -3.30
N LEU A 21 0.86 13.92 -4.60
CA LEU A 21 2.07 14.36 -5.29
C LEU A 21 2.67 15.64 -4.70
N HIS A 22 1.84 16.52 -4.13
CA HIS A 22 2.30 17.76 -3.48
C HIS A 22 2.95 17.51 -2.11
N LEU A 23 2.75 16.34 -1.51
CA LEU A 23 3.40 15.99 -0.25
C LEU A 23 4.89 15.71 -0.49
N PRO A 24 5.78 16.01 0.48
CA PRO A 24 7.19 15.68 0.37
C PRO A 24 7.37 14.16 0.26
N SER A 25 8.32 13.75 -0.58
CA SER A 25 8.78 12.36 -0.62
C SER A 25 9.71 12.09 0.55
N ILE A 26 9.57 10.91 1.14
CA ILE A 26 10.42 10.44 2.23
C ILE A 26 11.10 9.15 1.78
N HIS A 27 12.31 8.91 2.26
CA HIS A 27 12.99 7.62 2.10
C HIS A 27 12.83 6.80 3.38
N LEU A 28 12.22 5.62 3.27
CA LEU A 28 11.86 4.79 4.42
C LEU A 28 11.57 3.34 4.01
N THR A 29 11.93 2.39 4.88
CA THR A 29 11.45 1.00 4.79
C THR A 29 10.01 0.91 5.30
N VAL A 30 9.11 0.43 4.45
CA VAL A 30 7.67 0.32 4.75
C VAL A 30 7.17 -1.10 4.51
N TYR A 31 6.01 -1.38 5.09
CA TYR A 31 5.35 -2.67 4.96
C TYR A 31 4.04 -2.53 4.19
N ARG A 32 3.84 -3.38 3.18
CA ARG A 32 2.58 -3.54 2.45
C ARG A 32 2.03 -4.92 2.71
N HIS A 33 0.76 -5.02 3.07
CA HIS A 33 0.09 -6.29 3.27
C HIS A 33 -0.78 -6.66 2.05
N SER A 34 -0.78 -7.95 1.72
CA SER A 34 -1.70 -8.53 0.75
C SER A 34 -2.42 -9.71 1.40
N LYS A 35 -3.75 -9.75 1.23
CA LYS A 35 -4.57 -10.87 1.70
C LYS A 35 -4.37 -12.14 0.88
N SER A 36 -3.72 -12.05 -0.28
CA SER A 36 -3.48 -13.17 -1.17
C SER A 36 -2.07 -13.72 -1.00
N ALA A 37 -1.92 -15.03 -1.17
CA ALA A 37 -0.62 -15.68 -1.25
C ALA A 37 0.03 -15.37 -2.60
N LEU A 38 0.96 -14.41 -2.61
CA LEU A 38 1.58 -13.91 -3.85
C LEU A 38 2.98 -14.45 -4.08
N MET A 39 3.53 -15.28 -3.19
CA MET A 39 4.93 -15.72 -3.24
C MET A 39 5.34 -16.36 -4.59
N LYS A 40 4.43 -17.02 -5.31
CA LYS A 40 4.70 -17.64 -6.61
C LYS A 40 4.71 -16.66 -7.79
N GLN A 41 4.41 -15.39 -7.57
CA GLN A 41 4.32 -14.34 -8.60
C GLN A 41 5.49 -13.37 -8.55
N TYR A 42 6.45 -13.60 -7.66
CA TYR A 42 7.59 -12.72 -7.42
C TYR A 42 8.84 -13.59 -7.49
N ASP A 43 9.56 -13.48 -8.59
CA ASP A 43 10.87 -14.13 -8.75
C ASP A 43 11.98 -13.17 -8.29
N GLU A 44 13.12 -13.73 -7.89
CA GLU A 44 14.29 -12.92 -7.52
C GLU A 44 14.82 -12.14 -8.75
N ASP A 45 15.34 -10.94 -8.50
CA ASP A 45 15.88 -10.02 -9.50
C ASP A 45 14.88 -9.56 -10.59
N GLU A 46 13.58 -9.72 -10.37
CA GLU A 46 12.54 -9.23 -11.28
C GLU A 46 12.16 -7.76 -11.01
N ILE A 47 11.92 -7.01 -12.09
CA ILE A 47 11.31 -5.67 -12.02
C ILE A 47 9.79 -5.82 -12.11
N ILE A 48 9.09 -5.49 -11.03
CA ILE A 48 7.64 -5.58 -10.93
C ILE A 48 7.01 -4.19 -10.92
N VAL A 49 5.95 -4.02 -11.71
CA VAL A 49 5.19 -2.76 -11.77
C VAL A 49 3.82 -2.96 -11.10
N TRP A 50 3.58 -2.18 -10.04
CA TRP A 50 2.27 -2.09 -9.40
C TRP A 50 1.47 -0.96 -10.03
N TRP A 51 0.43 -1.31 -10.78
CA TRP A 51 -0.48 -0.34 -11.42
C TRP A 51 -1.49 0.28 -10.45
N ASP A 52 -1.56 -0.24 -9.24
CA ASP A 52 -2.34 0.25 -8.13
C ASP A 52 -1.47 1.05 -7.16
N PHE A 53 -2.06 2.05 -6.51
CA PHE A 53 -1.38 2.71 -5.41
C PHE A 53 -1.28 1.73 -4.23
N SER A 54 -0.16 1.78 -3.52
CA SER A 54 0.07 0.90 -2.38
C SER A 54 -0.08 1.66 -1.08
N LEU A 55 -1.03 1.22 -0.25
CA LEU A 55 -1.11 1.65 1.14
C LEU A 55 -0.11 0.86 1.97
N CYS A 56 0.69 1.57 2.74
CA CYS A 56 1.78 1.00 3.52
C CYS A 56 1.73 1.50 4.97
N THR A 57 2.46 0.81 5.85
CA THR A 57 2.63 1.16 7.26
C THR A 57 4.09 1.01 7.68
N THR A 58 4.48 1.68 8.76
CA THR A 58 5.80 1.49 9.37
C THR A 58 5.78 0.48 10.53
N SER A 59 4.59 -0.01 10.93
CA SER A 59 4.44 -1.01 11.99
C SER A 59 3.90 -2.34 11.45
N ILE A 60 4.52 -3.44 11.90
CA ILE A 60 4.09 -4.81 11.62
C ILE A 60 3.01 -5.27 12.62
N GLU A 61 2.88 -4.59 13.77
CA GLU A 61 2.02 -4.99 14.89
C GLU A 61 0.55 -5.22 14.55
N PRO A 62 -0.15 -4.37 13.76
CA PRO A 62 -1.55 -4.61 13.43
C PRO A 62 -1.76 -5.91 12.64
N PHE A 63 -0.72 -6.47 12.02
CA PHE A 63 -0.79 -7.77 11.33
C PHE A 63 -0.56 -8.97 12.25
N LYS A 64 0.05 -8.78 13.43
CA LYS A 64 0.26 -9.87 14.39
C LYS A 64 -1.03 -10.18 15.17
N SER A 65 -1.88 -9.18 15.43
CA SER A 65 -3.15 -9.36 16.15
C SER A 65 -4.21 -10.08 15.31
N GLU A 66 -4.22 -9.88 13.99
CA GLU A 66 -5.17 -10.54 13.07
C GLU A 66 -4.85 -12.03 12.79
N GLN A 67 -3.72 -12.57 13.27
CA GLN A 67 -3.40 -13.99 13.16
C GLN A 67 -4.22 -14.87 14.13
N CYS A 68 -5.06 -14.25 14.97
CA CYS A 68 -5.94 -14.90 15.94
C CYS A 68 -7.33 -15.19 15.33
N SER A 69 -7.38 -15.91 14.21
CA SER A 69 -8.62 -16.45 13.66
C SER A 69 -8.33 -17.85 13.13
N ASP A 70 -9.17 -18.82 13.48
CA ASP A 70 -9.00 -20.27 13.29
C ASP A 70 -8.90 -20.75 11.82
N LYS A 71 -8.67 -19.84 10.86
CA LYS A 71 -8.41 -20.14 9.46
C LYS A 71 -7.03 -19.61 9.10
N ILE A 72 -6.09 -20.54 8.89
CA ILE A 72 -4.76 -20.26 8.35
C ILE A 72 -4.93 -19.85 6.88
N GLU A 73 -5.23 -18.58 6.63
CA GLU A 73 -5.17 -17.99 5.30
C GLU A 73 -3.75 -17.48 5.07
N THR A 74 -3.07 -17.98 4.04
CA THR A 74 -1.72 -17.54 3.69
C THR A 74 -1.77 -16.12 3.16
N ARG A 75 -1.13 -15.19 3.89
CA ARG A 75 -1.01 -13.78 3.53
C ARG A 75 0.43 -13.46 3.15
N THR A 76 0.63 -12.45 2.30
CA THR A 76 1.96 -11.98 1.93
C THR A 76 2.21 -10.60 2.52
N LEU A 77 3.34 -10.45 3.21
CA LEU A 77 3.84 -9.17 3.71
C LEU A 77 5.06 -8.78 2.87
N PHE A 78 5.02 -7.60 2.26
CA PHE A 78 6.15 -7.02 1.56
C PHE A 78 6.88 -6.06 2.48
N THR A 79 8.21 -6.21 2.53
CA THR A 79 9.11 -5.22 3.11
C THR A 79 9.73 -4.46 1.94
N ILE A 80 9.52 -3.15 1.89
CA ILE A 80 9.86 -2.32 0.75
C ILE A 80 10.76 -1.19 1.23
N GLU A 81 12.00 -1.13 0.76
CA GLU A 81 12.82 0.06 0.85
C GLU A 81 12.34 1.06 -0.22
N CYS A 82 11.74 2.17 0.21
CA CYS A 82 11.07 3.10 -0.71
C CYS A 82 11.70 4.49 -0.62
N ASN A 83 11.90 5.15 -1.78
CA ASN A 83 12.52 6.48 -1.87
C ASN A 83 11.50 7.59 -2.14
N THR A 84 10.27 7.22 -2.47
CA THR A 84 9.22 8.12 -2.96
C THR A 84 7.93 8.04 -2.14
N ILE A 85 7.97 7.41 -0.97
CA ILE A 85 6.79 7.22 -0.12
C ILE A 85 6.24 8.58 0.33
N LYS A 86 4.92 8.70 0.36
CA LYS A 86 4.20 9.89 0.80
C LYS A 86 3.56 9.66 2.16
N ASP A 87 3.81 10.57 3.10
CA ASP A 87 3.19 10.53 4.43
C ASP A 87 1.81 11.18 4.42
N ILE A 88 0.78 10.34 4.54
CA ILE A 88 -0.62 10.79 4.53
C ILE A 88 -1.26 10.76 5.92
N ARG A 89 -0.51 10.48 6.99
CA ARG A 89 -1.07 10.28 8.35
C ARG A 89 -1.85 11.49 8.87
N LYS A 90 -1.47 12.69 8.45
CA LYS A 90 -2.18 13.93 8.81
C LYS A 90 -3.44 14.19 7.98
N HIS A 91 -3.67 13.37 6.95
CA HIS A 91 -4.75 13.50 5.97
C HIS A 91 -5.67 12.28 5.97
N THR A 92 -5.41 11.27 6.81
CA THR A 92 -6.31 10.14 7.01
C THR A 92 -7.45 10.50 7.95
N TYR A 93 -8.61 9.89 7.73
CA TYR A 93 -9.73 10.01 8.66
C TYR A 93 -9.42 9.34 10.01
N PHE A 94 -8.73 8.19 9.97
CA PHE A 94 -8.27 7.46 11.15
C PHE A 94 -6.83 7.86 11.47
N GLN A 95 -6.65 8.69 12.48
CA GLN A 95 -5.33 9.20 12.89
C GLN A 95 -4.43 8.15 13.54
N SER A 96 -5.03 7.06 14.05
CA SER A 96 -4.30 5.88 14.53
C SER A 96 -3.65 5.07 13.41
N ASP A 97 -4.10 5.27 12.17
CA ASP A 97 -3.57 4.53 11.05
C ASP A 97 -2.25 5.17 10.64
N ASN A 98 -1.18 4.40 10.80
CA ASN A 98 0.18 4.76 10.42
C ASN A 98 0.37 4.66 8.90
N SER A 99 -0.57 5.25 8.16
CA SER A 99 -0.77 5.08 6.72
C SER A 99 0.18 5.94 5.90
N LEU A 100 0.85 5.29 4.97
CA LEU A 100 1.75 5.86 3.99
C LEU A 100 1.31 5.43 2.59
N LEU A 101 1.61 6.20 1.56
CA LEU A 101 1.16 5.91 0.19
C LEU A 101 2.32 5.89 -0.81
N ILE A 102 2.41 4.81 -1.58
CA ILE A 102 3.18 4.74 -2.83
C ILE A 102 2.19 4.99 -3.97
N LEU A 103 2.46 5.97 -4.82
CA LEU A 103 1.65 6.24 -6.00
C LEU A 103 1.96 5.21 -7.11
N PRO A 104 1.01 4.97 -8.05
CA PRO A 104 1.25 4.13 -9.22
C PRO A 104 2.28 4.73 -10.18
#